data_AF-A0A7G9NXX8-F1
#
_entry.id   AF-A0A7G9NXX8-F1
#
_cell.length_a   1.000
_cell.length_b   1.000
_cell.length_c   1.000
_cell.angle_alpha   90.00
_cell.angle_beta   90.00
_cell.angle_gamma   90.00
#
_symmetry.space_group_name_H-M   'P 1'
#
loop_
_entity.id
_entity.type
_entity.pdbx_description
1 polymer ?
#
loop_
_entity_poly.entity_id
_entity_poly.type
_entity_poly.pdbx_seq_one_letter_code
_entity_poly.pdbx_strand_id
1 'polypeptide(L)'
;MRIEKHIKHVLVITTMFALGLSTQIRAEAITDIAGRVFHVDATQIAPQTDNSDLAAWYDLSGNDLDATEATIAEQPNYLVAAQNGRAVVEFAGGQWLGTAATNLLTGDATDDFTIFAVYQHDNVSSDRTVVAQFDYPNADREWIYFTNGGNSLFRTSSDGSTNTNTIGFGSAPTGAYHVDAITKAGSSTTLMRDGASIAGSGTTATNVYGDATPILLGAVGDHAAGSPVSGLDGKIAELLIYDRTLSTAERQRVETYLHNKWTAAPKPGLIAHEGFEYATAGVGGDADQAEHGGFGFSGAWTNVNNTVTFDTTASLAPVTGSGNTANGGMIVDGSDDSRAQRTLTSAIDFDADGTYYLSVLMRKSDADNTGAGEFHQFLLVDGAAEKLVIGTDSFERLTLSDIAAGGTGPTMLHDETYLLVAKIVTNASGNDEYFLKAFGSGAVDSFDDLVPTSEPVSWDLTFSGVITGLGSSIELRSGANSIGYYDDIRLGTTWTSVASVPTPTALSAGLALMVLVARRRR
;
A
#
# COMPACT_ATOMS: atom_id res chain seq x y z
N MET A 1 -67.24 7.32 23.88
CA MET A 1 -67.97 7.52 22.61
C MET A 1 -67.00 8.18 21.62
N ARG A 2 -66.64 7.45 20.54
CA ARG A 2 -66.12 7.85 19.21
C ARG A 2 -65.24 9.12 19.09
N ILE A 3 -63.95 9.01 18.71
CA ILE A 3 -63.38 8.77 17.35
C ILE A 3 -63.48 10.00 16.41
N GLU A 4 -62.28 10.48 16.04
CA GLU A 4 -61.79 11.14 14.80
C GLU A 4 -62.15 12.58 14.38
N LYS A 5 -61.10 13.41 14.23
CA LYS A 5 -60.64 13.98 12.93
C LYS A 5 -59.28 14.71 13.11
N HIS A 6 -58.19 14.09 12.65
CA HIS A 6 -57.43 14.48 11.43
C HIS A 6 -56.86 15.91 11.41
N ILE A 7 -55.58 16.04 11.77
CA ILE A 7 -54.70 17.13 11.30
C ILE A 7 -53.58 16.47 10.48
N LYS A 8 -53.58 16.74 9.18
CA LYS A 8 -52.49 16.43 8.26
C LYS A 8 -51.39 17.47 8.47
N HIS A 9 -50.26 17.08 9.05
CA HIS A 9 -49.01 17.82 8.87
C HIS A 9 -48.29 17.24 7.66
N VAL A 10 -48.17 18.06 6.62
CA VAL A 10 -47.30 17.79 5.47
C VAL A 10 -45.86 17.93 5.97
N LEU A 11 -45.19 16.80 6.17
CA LEU A 11 -43.74 16.76 6.35
C LEU A 11 -43.11 16.88 4.96
N VAL A 12 -42.50 18.03 4.68
CA VAL A 12 -41.61 18.20 3.53
C VAL A 12 -40.37 17.35 3.80
N ILE A 13 -40.30 16.18 3.19
CA ILE A 13 -39.08 15.37 3.14
C ILE A 13 -38.15 16.07 2.16
N THR A 14 -37.15 16.77 2.69
CA THR A 14 -36.01 17.23 1.89
C THR A 14 -35.17 16.01 1.55
N THR A 15 -35.32 15.49 0.34
CA THR A 15 -34.45 14.46 -0.22
C THR A 15 -33.04 15.04 -0.38
N MET A 16 -32.14 14.81 0.59
CA MET A 16 -30.71 14.96 0.36
C MET A 16 -30.26 13.79 -0.52
N PHE A 17 -30.09 14.07 -1.82
CA PHE A 17 -29.28 13.24 -2.71
C PHE A 17 -27.84 13.28 -2.17
N ALA A 18 -27.41 12.20 -1.49
CA ALA A 18 -26.00 11.95 -1.22
C ALA A 18 -25.36 11.47 -2.53
N LEU A 19 -24.96 12.44 -3.36
CA LEU A 19 -24.11 12.20 -4.53
C LEU A 19 -22.69 11.92 -4.03
N GLY A 20 -22.19 10.70 -4.30
CA GLY A 20 -20.78 10.38 -4.51
C GLY A 20 -19.80 10.85 -3.44
N LEU A 21 -19.70 10.09 -2.36
CA LEU A 21 -18.57 10.15 -1.41
C LEU A 21 -17.74 8.85 -1.43
N SER A 22 -17.92 7.96 -2.41
CA SER A 22 -17.21 6.67 -2.46
C SER A 22 -15.90 6.70 -3.27
N THR A 23 -15.34 7.87 -3.59
CA THR A 23 -14.01 7.98 -4.23
C THR A 23 -12.89 8.27 -3.23
N GLN A 24 -13.15 8.26 -1.92
CA GLN A 24 -12.30 8.99 -0.97
C GLN A 24 -11.41 8.16 -0.02
N ILE A 25 -11.41 6.81 -0.08
CA ILE A 25 -10.64 6.00 0.89
C ILE A 25 -9.29 5.48 0.35
N ARG A 26 -9.04 5.52 -0.95
CA ARG A 26 -7.94 4.75 -1.58
C ARG A 26 -6.56 5.39 -1.58
N ALA A 27 -6.45 6.58 -0.99
CA ALA A 27 -5.23 7.36 -1.00
C ALA A 27 -5.03 8.19 0.29
N GLU A 28 -5.75 7.85 1.36
CA GLU A 28 -5.85 8.62 2.62
C GLU A 28 -4.53 8.85 3.37
N ALA A 29 -3.45 8.10 3.11
CA ALA A 29 -2.17 8.40 3.75
C ALA A 29 -1.57 9.74 3.25
N ILE A 30 -1.87 10.13 2.00
CA ILE A 30 -1.27 11.30 1.34
C ILE A 30 -2.26 12.18 0.55
N THR A 31 -3.54 11.82 0.39
CA THR A 31 -4.54 12.66 -0.33
C THR A 31 -5.00 13.89 0.44
N ASP A 32 -4.92 13.86 1.76
CA ASP A 32 -5.19 15.02 2.60
C ASP A 32 -4.03 16.04 2.57
N ILE A 33 -2.88 15.66 2.02
CA ILE A 33 -1.75 16.56 1.82
C ILE A 33 -2.01 17.36 0.53
N ALA A 34 -2.46 18.60 0.70
CA ALA A 34 -2.74 19.50 -0.41
C ALA A 34 -1.46 19.88 -1.18
N GLY A 35 -1.64 20.30 -2.44
CA GLY A 35 -0.57 20.80 -3.31
C GLY A 35 0.06 19.75 -4.22
N ARG A 36 -0.47 18.52 -4.27
CA ARG A 36 0.01 17.50 -5.21
C ARG A 36 -0.37 17.88 -6.64
N VAL A 37 0.63 18.10 -7.49
CA VAL A 37 0.45 18.56 -8.88
C VAL A 37 0.78 17.49 -9.92
N PHE A 38 1.49 16.44 -9.54
CA PHE A 38 1.78 15.29 -10.39
C PHE A 38 1.93 14.05 -9.52
N HIS A 39 1.35 12.93 -9.93
CA HIS A 39 1.48 11.65 -9.24
C HIS A 39 1.34 10.50 -10.24
N VAL A 40 2.38 9.68 -10.36
CA VAL A 40 2.31 8.42 -11.10
C VAL A 40 2.74 7.26 -10.22
N ASP A 41 2.04 6.15 -10.33
CA ASP A 41 2.23 4.96 -9.51
C ASP A 41 2.13 3.71 -10.39
N ALA A 42 3.17 2.86 -10.36
CA ALA A 42 3.23 1.69 -11.23
C ALA A 42 2.18 0.64 -10.87
N THR A 43 1.69 0.61 -9.62
CA THR A 43 0.58 -0.27 -9.21
C THR A 43 -0.78 0.21 -9.67
N GLN A 44 -0.87 1.32 -10.40
CA GLN A 44 -2.10 1.84 -10.99
C GLN A 44 -2.09 1.79 -12.51
N ILE A 45 -1.03 1.24 -13.10
CA ILE A 45 -0.98 0.91 -14.53
C ILE A 45 -1.91 -0.30 -14.74
N ALA A 46 -2.78 -0.22 -15.74
CA ALA A 46 -3.61 -1.36 -16.11
C ALA A 46 -2.72 -2.56 -16.48
N PRO A 47 -3.00 -3.78 -15.96
CA PRO A 47 -2.15 -4.95 -16.18
C PRO A 47 -1.76 -5.16 -17.65
N GLN A 48 -0.47 -5.36 -17.88
CA GLN A 48 0.10 -5.65 -19.21
C GLN A 48 0.96 -6.91 -19.16
N THR A 49 1.41 -7.37 -20.33
CA THR A 49 2.35 -8.51 -20.37
C THR A 49 3.68 -8.08 -19.77
N ASP A 50 4.31 -8.95 -18.98
CA ASP A 50 5.65 -8.67 -18.45
C ASP A 50 6.62 -8.29 -19.58
N ASN A 51 7.39 -7.23 -19.34
CA ASN A 51 8.34 -6.64 -20.27
C ASN A 51 7.71 -6.05 -21.55
N SER A 52 6.43 -5.68 -21.54
CA SER A 52 5.80 -4.93 -22.65
C SER A 52 6.15 -3.45 -22.64
N ASP A 53 6.09 -2.80 -23.80
CA ASP A 53 6.30 -1.35 -23.92
C ASP A 53 5.13 -0.56 -23.31
N LEU A 54 5.43 0.45 -22.50
CA LEU A 54 4.47 1.28 -21.80
C LEU A 54 4.33 2.65 -22.48
N ALA A 55 3.23 2.82 -23.22
CA ALA A 55 2.97 4.05 -23.98
C ALA A 55 2.50 5.23 -23.12
N ALA A 56 1.90 4.98 -21.96
CA ALA A 56 1.31 5.99 -21.10
C ALA A 56 1.37 5.60 -19.63
N TRP A 57 1.63 6.58 -18.76
CA TRP A 57 1.52 6.48 -17.31
C TRP A 57 0.61 7.60 -16.81
N TYR A 58 -0.58 7.21 -16.37
CA TYR A 58 -1.67 8.13 -16.06
C TYR A 58 -1.44 8.89 -14.75
N ASP A 59 -1.77 10.19 -14.75
CA ASP A 59 -1.62 11.07 -13.59
C ASP A 59 -2.77 10.90 -12.58
N LEU A 60 -2.41 10.61 -11.33
CA LEU A 60 -3.30 10.41 -10.19
C LEU A 60 -3.48 11.68 -9.33
N SER A 61 -2.87 12.79 -9.74
CA SER A 61 -3.00 14.07 -9.03
C SER A 61 -4.33 14.78 -9.33
N GLY A 62 -4.97 14.45 -10.45
CA GLY A 62 -6.19 15.09 -10.94
C GLY A 62 -5.93 16.35 -11.78
N ASN A 63 -4.70 16.54 -12.27
CA ASN A 63 -4.33 17.66 -13.15
C ASN A 63 -4.27 17.28 -14.64
N ASP A 64 -4.68 16.05 -14.99
CA ASP A 64 -4.67 15.50 -16.35
C ASP A 64 -3.28 15.59 -17.02
N LEU A 65 -2.22 15.43 -16.22
CA LEU A 65 -0.83 15.47 -16.69
C LEU A 65 -0.31 14.08 -17.05
N ASP A 66 -1.05 13.31 -17.85
CA ASP A 66 -0.63 11.97 -18.26
C ASP A 66 0.71 12.01 -18.99
N ALA A 67 1.66 11.18 -18.56
CA ALA A 67 2.97 11.06 -19.19
C ALA A 67 2.90 10.03 -20.33
N THR A 68 3.28 10.41 -21.55
CA THR A 68 3.13 9.57 -22.75
C THR A 68 4.39 9.56 -23.61
N GLU A 69 4.57 8.50 -24.41
CA GLU A 69 5.54 8.45 -25.50
C GLU A 69 4.97 7.64 -26.67
N ALA A 70 4.99 8.22 -27.88
CA ALA A 70 4.35 7.62 -29.06
C ALA A 70 5.26 6.63 -29.81
N THR A 71 6.57 6.77 -29.64
CA THR A 71 7.59 5.98 -30.34
C THR A 71 7.90 4.74 -29.54
N ILE A 72 7.49 3.57 -30.03
CA ILE A 72 7.67 2.28 -29.34
C ILE A 72 9.11 2.05 -28.86
N ALA A 73 10.12 2.40 -29.68
CA ALA A 73 11.52 2.21 -29.31
C ALA A 73 12.01 3.13 -28.15
N GLU A 74 11.23 4.16 -27.82
CA GLU A 74 11.49 5.11 -26.74
C GLU A 74 10.56 4.91 -25.54
N GLN A 75 9.61 3.98 -25.62
CA GLN A 75 8.72 3.65 -24.50
C GLN A 75 9.45 2.80 -23.47
N PRO A 76 9.30 3.08 -22.16
CA PRO A 76 9.83 2.21 -21.10
C PRO A 76 9.10 0.87 -21.05
N ASN A 77 9.65 -0.08 -20.31
CA ASN A 77 9.06 -1.42 -20.17
C ASN A 77 8.26 -1.55 -18.86
N TYR A 78 7.08 -2.15 -18.93
CA TYR A 78 6.29 -2.56 -17.77
C TYR A 78 6.80 -3.89 -17.25
N LEU A 79 7.21 -3.97 -15.98
CA LEU A 79 7.65 -5.20 -15.34
C LEU A 79 6.65 -5.63 -14.27
N VAL A 80 6.17 -6.87 -14.33
CA VAL A 80 5.25 -7.42 -13.32
C VAL A 80 6.02 -7.86 -12.07
N ALA A 81 5.42 -7.68 -10.90
CA ALA A 81 5.90 -8.22 -9.63
C ALA A 81 7.38 -7.99 -9.28
N ALA A 82 8.01 -6.94 -9.81
CA ALA A 82 9.45 -6.71 -9.76
C ALA A 82 9.96 -6.23 -8.40
N GLN A 83 9.17 -5.45 -7.66
CA GLN A 83 9.55 -4.93 -6.34
C GLN A 83 8.47 -5.26 -5.32
N ASN A 84 8.80 -6.07 -4.30
CA ASN A 84 7.84 -6.54 -3.29
C ASN A 84 6.56 -7.18 -3.89
N GLY A 85 6.68 -7.84 -5.05
CA GLY A 85 5.53 -8.44 -5.76
C GLY A 85 4.66 -7.43 -6.50
N ARG A 86 5.07 -6.16 -6.60
CA ARG A 86 4.36 -5.07 -7.28
C ARG A 86 5.04 -4.72 -8.61
N ALA A 87 4.24 -4.23 -9.57
CA ALA A 87 4.74 -3.79 -10.85
C ALA A 87 5.60 -2.52 -10.74
N VAL A 88 6.52 -2.33 -11.70
CA VAL A 88 7.40 -1.15 -11.80
C VAL A 88 7.64 -0.81 -13.28
N VAL A 89 8.17 0.38 -13.55
CA VAL A 89 8.50 0.84 -14.91
C VAL A 89 10.03 0.87 -15.09
N GLU A 90 10.54 0.13 -16.06
CA GLU A 90 11.98 0.03 -16.38
C GLU A 90 12.38 0.94 -17.54
N PHE A 91 13.52 1.60 -17.38
CA PHE A 91 14.18 2.45 -18.36
C PHE A 91 15.61 1.91 -18.59
N ALA A 92 15.98 1.68 -19.85
CA ALA A 92 17.27 1.12 -20.26
C ALA A 92 18.18 2.17 -20.95
N GLY A 93 18.00 3.44 -20.61
CA GLY A 93 18.83 4.56 -21.05
C GLY A 93 18.39 5.26 -22.34
N GLY A 94 17.49 4.64 -23.11
CA GLY A 94 16.92 5.21 -24.34
C GLY A 94 15.45 5.60 -24.22
N GLN A 95 14.81 5.24 -23.11
CA GLN A 95 13.38 5.36 -22.90
C GLN A 95 13.02 6.59 -22.08
N TRP A 96 11.82 7.13 -22.29
CA TRP A 96 11.30 8.25 -21.54
C TRP A 96 9.77 8.33 -21.64
N LEU A 97 9.16 9.12 -20.75
CA LEU A 97 7.77 9.56 -20.86
C LEU A 97 7.69 11.05 -20.58
N GLY A 98 6.79 11.76 -21.27
CA GLY A 98 6.60 13.20 -21.06
C GLY A 98 5.14 13.60 -20.93
N THR A 99 4.86 14.54 -20.04
CA THR A 99 3.53 15.13 -19.90
C THR A 99 3.25 16.13 -21.02
N ALA A 100 2.00 16.60 -21.14
CA ALA A 100 1.74 17.87 -21.79
C ALA A 100 2.48 19.03 -21.07
N ALA A 101 2.77 20.10 -21.79
CA ALA A 101 3.42 21.28 -21.22
C ALA A 101 2.56 21.92 -20.12
N THR A 102 3.17 22.22 -18.98
CA THR A 102 2.48 22.75 -17.79
C THR A 102 3.22 23.93 -17.15
N ASN A 103 2.46 24.80 -16.48
CA ASN A 103 2.97 25.93 -15.68
C ASN A 103 2.94 25.62 -14.17
N LEU A 104 2.58 24.40 -13.76
CA LEU A 104 2.35 24.09 -12.34
C LEU A 104 3.62 24.11 -11.48
N LEU A 105 4.79 24.05 -12.10
CA LEU A 105 6.09 24.06 -11.45
C LEU A 105 7.04 24.88 -12.33
N THR A 106 6.98 26.21 -12.24
CA THR A 106 7.84 27.06 -13.06
C THR A 106 9.32 26.97 -12.67
N GLY A 107 9.61 26.41 -11.49
CA GLY A 107 10.98 26.25 -10.98
C GLY A 107 11.61 27.59 -10.61
N ASP A 108 10.79 28.63 -10.41
CA ASP A 108 11.25 29.96 -10.05
C ASP A 108 11.95 29.91 -8.67
N ALA A 109 12.77 30.91 -8.39
CA ALA A 109 13.45 31.03 -7.11
C ALA A 109 12.50 31.22 -5.93
N THR A 110 11.26 31.63 -6.20
CA THR A 110 10.16 31.69 -5.24
C THR A 110 9.30 30.44 -5.22
N ASP A 111 9.45 29.54 -6.20
CA ASP A 111 8.70 28.30 -6.23
C ASP A 111 9.28 27.33 -5.22
N ASP A 112 8.45 26.98 -4.28
CA ASP A 112 8.67 25.92 -3.34
C ASP A 112 8.09 24.64 -3.94
N PHE A 113 8.80 23.52 -3.85
CA PHE A 113 8.23 22.24 -4.23
C PHE A 113 8.89 21.08 -3.49
N THR A 114 8.18 19.96 -3.46
CA THR A 114 8.68 18.70 -2.90
C THR A 114 8.47 17.59 -3.92
N ILE A 115 9.55 16.91 -4.31
CA ILE A 115 9.52 15.76 -5.20
C ILE A 115 9.80 14.51 -4.36
N PHE A 116 8.98 13.48 -4.53
CA PHE A 116 9.28 12.14 -4.07
C PHE A 116 9.51 11.23 -5.27
N ALA A 117 10.59 10.46 -5.24
CA ALA A 117 10.86 9.43 -6.23
C ALA A 117 11.18 8.11 -5.53
N VAL A 118 10.46 7.06 -5.91
CA VAL A 118 10.81 5.68 -5.59
C VAL A 118 11.45 5.06 -6.81
N TYR A 119 12.74 4.82 -6.75
CA TYR A 119 13.50 4.42 -7.93
C TYR A 119 14.69 3.54 -7.55
N GLN A 120 15.23 2.86 -8.55
CA GLN A 120 16.43 2.04 -8.47
C GLN A 120 17.33 2.34 -9.68
N HIS A 121 18.64 2.41 -9.47
CA HIS A 121 19.62 2.52 -10.56
C HIS A 121 20.36 1.21 -10.77
N ASP A 122 20.52 0.84 -12.05
CA ASP A 122 21.42 -0.24 -12.48
C ASP A 122 22.81 0.29 -12.82
N ASN A 123 22.90 1.52 -13.36
CA ASN A 123 24.15 2.14 -13.77
C ASN A 123 24.15 3.64 -13.47
N VAL A 124 25.20 4.14 -12.84
CA VAL A 124 25.37 5.55 -12.42
C VAL A 124 26.65 6.19 -12.97
N SER A 125 27.25 5.59 -14.00
CA SER A 125 28.56 6.02 -14.55
C SER A 125 28.51 7.29 -15.39
N SER A 126 27.32 7.72 -15.83
CA SER A 126 27.05 8.93 -16.61
C SER A 126 25.86 9.69 -16.01
N ASP A 127 25.42 10.76 -16.67
CA ASP A 127 24.16 11.42 -16.32
C ASP A 127 22.98 10.45 -16.53
N ARG A 128 22.16 10.25 -15.49
CA ARG A 128 20.97 9.38 -15.49
C ARG A 128 19.81 10.10 -14.82
N THR A 129 18.89 10.62 -15.62
CA THR A 129 17.77 11.44 -15.15
C THR A 129 16.63 10.58 -14.64
N VAL A 130 16.22 10.78 -13.39
CA VAL A 130 15.01 10.16 -12.84
C VAL A 130 13.79 10.96 -13.27
N VAL A 131 13.84 12.28 -13.02
CA VAL A 131 12.77 13.21 -13.36
C VAL A 131 13.33 14.59 -13.65
N ALA A 132 12.73 15.28 -14.61
CA ALA A 132 13.09 16.62 -14.99
C ALA A 132 11.86 17.43 -15.37
N GLN A 133 12.02 18.73 -15.40
CA GLN A 133 11.21 19.62 -16.22
C GLN A 133 12.15 20.50 -17.01
N PHE A 134 11.94 20.55 -18.31
CA PHE A 134 12.93 21.05 -19.26
C PHE A 134 12.24 21.82 -20.40
N ASP A 135 12.72 23.04 -20.66
CA ASP A 135 12.25 23.88 -21.76
C ASP A 135 12.91 23.46 -23.10
N TYR A 136 12.09 23.03 -24.06
CA TYR A 136 12.53 22.68 -25.42
C TYR A 136 11.90 23.63 -26.45
N PRO A 137 12.63 24.08 -27.49
CA PRO A 137 14.04 23.80 -27.85
C PRO A 137 15.07 24.73 -27.19
N ASN A 138 14.63 25.64 -26.33
CA ASN A 138 15.50 26.58 -25.65
C ASN A 138 15.98 25.93 -24.36
N ALA A 139 16.91 24.96 -24.48
CA ALA A 139 17.56 24.11 -23.46
C ALA A 139 18.25 24.86 -22.29
N ASP A 140 17.74 26.02 -21.98
CA ASP A 140 18.33 27.09 -21.23
C ASP A 140 17.78 27.11 -19.80
N ARG A 141 16.68 26.37 -19.53
CA ARG A 141 15.93 26.40 -18.28
C ARG A 141 15.43 25.02 -17.91
N GLU A 142 15.76 24.62 -16.69
CA GLU A 142 15.46 23.27 -16.22
C GLU A 142 15.46 23.21 -14.70
N TRP A 143 14.74 22.23 -14.18
CA TRP A 143 15.17 21.54 -12.98
C TRP A 143 15.27 20.05 -13.28
N ILE A 144 16.29 19.39 -12.74
CA ILE A 144 16.59 17.99 -13.02
C ILE A 144 17.03 17.30 -11.75
N TYR A 145 16.41 16.17 -11.44
CA TYR A 145 16.93 15.18 -10.51
C TYR A 145 17.56 14.02 -11.28
N PHE A 146 18.88 13.83 -11.10
CA PHE A 146 19.67 12.86 -11.84
C PHE A 146 20.84 12.34 -11.01
N THR A 147 21.50 11.30 -11.51
CA THR A 147 22.79 10.85 -10.97
C THR A 147 23.92 11.05 -11.97
N ASN A 148 25.14 11.26 -11.47
CA ASN A 148 26.37 11.27 -12.28
C ASN A 148 27.56 10.79 -11.45
N GLY A 149 28.37 9.88 -12.01
CA GLY A 149 29.59 9.39 -11.37
C GLY A 149 29.32 8.77 -9.99
N GLY A 150 28.14 8.17 -9.81
CA GLY A 150 27.70 7.62 -8.53
C GLY A 150 27.21 8.63 -7.50
N ASN A 151 26.97 9.89 -7.85
CA ASN A 151 26.37 10.89 -6.95
C ASN A 151 24.95 11.28 -7.38
N SER A 152 24.09 11.54 -6.40
CA SER A 152 22.77 12.14 -6.61
C SER A 152 22.90 13.66 -6.70
N LEU A 153 22.26 14.23 -7.73
CA LEU A 153 22.42 15.60 -8.12
C LEU A 153 21.06 16.24 -8.40
N PHE A 154 20.90 17.48 -7.95
CA PHE A 154 19.79 18.32 -8.36
C PHE A 154 20.34 19.55 -9.06
N ARG A 155 19.90 19.80 -10.29
CA ARG A 155 20.33 20.95 -11.09
C ARG A 155 19.16 21.87 -11.35
N THR A 156 19.44 23.17 -11.34
CA THR A 156 18.54 24.22 -11.83
C THR A 156 19.28 25.11 -12.83
N SER A 157 18.61 25.60 -13.86
CA SER A 157 19.14 26.57 -14.83
C SER A 157 18.11 27.64 -15.16
N SER A 158 18.57 28.88 -15.40
CA SER A 158 17.72 30.06 -15.61
C SER A 158 17.86 30.77 -16.95
N ASP A 159 18.99 30.64 -17.64
CA ASP A 159 19.28 31.36 -18.88
C ASP A 159 20.51 30.77 -19.60
N GLY A 160 20.33 29.57 -20.16
CA GLY A 160 21.40 28.86 -20.86
C GLY A 160 22.41 28.28 -19.90
N SER A 161 23.33 27.48 -20.43
CA SER A 161 24.42 26.79 -19.69
C SER A 161 25.35 27.73 -18.89
N THR A 162 25.06 29.03 -18.85
CA THR A 162 25.84 30.07 -18.16
C THR A 162 25.43 30.26 -16.70
N ASN A 163 24.20 29.87 -16.30
CA ASN A 163 23.68 29.99 -14.94
C ASN A 163 23.13 28.66 -14.40
N THR A 164 23.85 27.56 -14.63
CA THR A 164 23.52 26.25 -14.06
C THR A 164 24.04 26.15 -12.63
N ASN A 165 23.17 25.75 -11.70
CA ASN A 165 23.58 25.41 -10.35
C ASN A 165 23.23 23.94 -10.06
N THR A 166 24.25 23.13 -9.81
CA THR A 166 24.11 21.71 -9.49
C THR A 166 24.54 21.47 -8.05
N ILE A 167 23.64 20.90 -7.26
CA ILE A 167 23.88 20.50 -5.88
C ILE A 167 24.09 18.99 -5.87
N GLY A 168 25.22 18.55 -5.30
CA GLY A 168 25.48 17.15 -5.01
C GLY A 168 25.07 16.81 -3.59
N PHE A 169 24.34 15.70 -3.43
CA PHE A 169 23.85 15.23 -2.14
C PHE A 169 24.63 14.03 -1.60
N GLY A 170 25.55 13.45 -2.36
CA GLY A 170 26.32 12.27 -1.97
C GLY A 170 26.00 11.04 -2.84
N SER A 171 26.43 9.86 -2.40
CA SER A 171 26.39 8.65 -3.22
C SER A 171 24.98 8.22 -3.59
N ALA A 172 24.75 7.82 -4.84
CA ALA A 172 23.56 7.14 -5.33
C ALA A 172 23.80 5.61 -5.30
N PRO A 173 23.20 4.86 -4.35
CA PRO A 173 23.37 3.41 -4.31
C PRO A 173 22.72 2.77 -5.54
N THR A 174 23.35 1.71 -6.04
CA THR A 174 22.89 0.92 -7.18
C THR A 174 22.29 -0.40 -6.69
N GLY A 175 21.33 -0.94 -7.44
CA GLY A 175 20.78 -2.29 -7.21
C GLY A 175 19.75 -2.43 -6.09
N ALA A 176 19.37 -1.33 -5.42
CA ALA A 176 18.28 -1.29 -4.45
C ALA A 176 17.32 -0.14 -4.75
N TYR A 177 16.06 -0.29 -4.37
CA TYR A 177 15.08 0.80 -4.40
C TYR A 177 15.31 1.74 -3.22
N HIS A 178 15.19 3.04 -3.49
CA HIS A 178 15.28 4.11 -2.51
C HIS A 178 14.07 5.01 -2.60
N VAL A 179 13.69 5.60 -1.46
CA VAL A 179 12.73 6.70 -1.42
C VAL A 179 13.51 7.99 -1.22
N ASP A 180 13.55 8.82 -2.26
CA ASP A 180 14.14 10.15 -2.18
C ASP A 180 13.08 11.22 -2.08
N ALA A 181 13.27 12.16 -1.15
CA ALA A 181 12.48 13.36 -0.98
C ALA A 181 13.38 14.58 -1.24
N ILE A 182 13.20 15.23 -2.39
CA ILE A 182 13.86 16.49 -2.74
C ILE A 182 12.95 17.63 -2.35
N THR A 183 13.42 18.51 -1.48
CA THR A 183 12.67 19.70 -1.05
C THR A 183 13.40 20.95 -1.49
N LYS A 184 12.72 21.80 -2.26
CA LYS A 184 13.16 23.17 -2.58
C LYS A 184 12.30 24.16 -1.81
N ALA A 185 12.93 24.96 -0.97
CA ALA A 185 12.31 26.03 -0.19
C ALA A 185 13.05 27.35 -0.47
N GLY A 186 12.45 28.22 -1.26
CA GLY A 186 13.08 29.39 -1.85
C GLY A 186 14.32 28.97 -2.65
N SER A 187 15.49 29.50 -2.28
CA SER A 187 16.75 29.12 -2.91
C SER A 187 17.41 27.88 -2.29
N SER A 188 16.91 27.35 -1.17
CA SER A 188 17.52 26.19 -0.51
C SER A 188 16.96 24.90 -1.10
N THR A 189 17.84 23.98 -1.51
CA THR A 189 17.45 22.60 -1.87
C THR A 189 18.12 21.59 -0.95
N THR A 190 17.33 20.61 -0.49
CA THR A 190 17.79 19.48 0.34
C THR A 190 17.26 18.16 -0.21
N LEU A 191 18.00 17.08 0.01
CA LEU A 191 17.57 15.72 -0.30
C LEU A 191 17.59 14.85 0.96
N MET A 192 16.49 14.17 1.20
CA MET A 192 16.41 13.05 2.14
C MET A 192 16.28 11.76 1.36
N ARG A 193 16.98 10.72 1.82
CA ARG A 193 16.88 9.37 1.28
C ARG A 193 16.60 8.43 2.43
N ASP A 194 15.63 7.57 2.24
CA ASP A 194 15.27 6.54 3.19
C ASP A 194 15.03 7.09 4.62
N GLY A 195 14.39 8.26 4.70
CA GLY A 195 14.12 8.99 5.95
C GLY A 195 15.34 9.67 6.60
N ALA A 196 16.53 9.55 6.02
CA ALA A 196 17.76 10.20 6.49
C ALA A 196 18.19 11.35 5.57
N SER A 197 18.71 12.44 6.13
CA SER A 197 19.31 13.51 5.32
C SER A 197 20.62 12.98 4.71
N ILE A 198 20.81 13.12 3.39
CA ILE A 198 22.14 12.91 2.80
C ILE A 198 22.92 14.24 2.81
N ALA A 199 24.24 14.16 2.85
CA ALA A 199 25.16 15.29 2.91
C ALA A 199 25.10 16.15 1.64
N GLY A 200 24.32 17.23 1.69
CA GLY A 200 24.32 18.28 0.68
C GLY A 200 23.15 19.23 0.91
N SER A 201 23.43 20.51 1.04
CA SER A 201 22.44 21.56 0.88
C SER A 201 23.09 22.68 0.11
N GLY A 202 22.33 23.32 -0.76
CA GLY A 202 22.88 24.33 -1.66
C GLY A 202 21.82 25.35 -2.06
N THR A 203 22.33 26.46 -2.57
CA THR A 203 21.53 27.54 -3.11
C THR A 203 21.28 27.27 -4.58
N THR A 204 20.05 27.17 -5.08
CA THR A 204 19.72 27.11 -6.52
C THR A 204 19.57 28.51 -7.10
N ALA A 205 19.59 28.65 -8.44
CA ALA A 205 19.56 29.94 -9.12
C ALA A 205 18.29 30.76 -8.82
N THR A 206 18.40 32.10 -8.90
CA THR A 206 17.42 33.07 -8.38
C THR A 206 16.36 33.58 -9.37
N ASN A 207 16.25 33.04 -10.59
CA ASN A 207 15.20 33.48 -11.53
C ASN A 207 14.84 32.36 -12.51
N VAL A 208 13.62 31.81 -12.53
CA VAL A 208 13.16 31.01 -13.70
C VAL A 208 11.64 31.04 -13.91
N TYR A 209 11.21 31.84 -14.90
CA TYR A 209 10.11 31.72 -15.90
C TYR A 209 8.61 31.48 -15.61
N GLY A 210 7.79 31.80 -16.63
CA GLY A 210 6.32 31.73 -16.67
C GLY A 210 5.74 31.14 -17.97
N ASP A 211 6.50 30.30 -18.68
CA ASP A 211 6.08 29.57 -19.89
C ASP A 211 5.95 28.06 -19.60
N ALA A 212 5.03 27.38 -20.29
CA ALA A 212 4.64 26.00 -19.97
C ALA A 212 5.64 24.97 -20.53
N THR A 213 6.08 24.03 -19.70
CA THR A 213 7.07 23.00 -20.05
C THR A 213 6.65 21.61 -19.51
N PRO A 214 7.00 20.51 -20.20
CA PRO A 214 6.59 19.17 -19.77
C PRO A 214 7.44 18.64 -18.62
N ILE A 215 6.84 17.80 -17.77
CA ILE A 215 7.56 16.95 -16.83
C ILE A 215 8.01 15.70 -17.60
N LEU A 216 9.30 15.37 -17.50
CA LEU A 216 9.94 14.25 -18.17
C LEU A 216 10.38 13.20 -17.15
N LEU A 217 10.08 11.94 -17.43
CA LEU A 217 10.43 10.79 -16.60
C LEU A 217 11.46 9.95 -17.35
N GLY A 218 12.51 9.53 -16.64
CA GLY A 218 13.50 8.60 -17.15
C GLY A 218 14.47 9.14 -18.19
N ALA A 219 14.33 10.39 -18.67
CA ALA A 219 15.36 11.04 -19.47
C ALA A 219 15.22 12.57 -19.53
N VAL A 220 16.27 13.21 -20.06
CA VAL A 220 16.24 14.58 -20.58
C VAL A 220 17.09 14.63 -21.86
N GLY A 221 16.78 15.51 -22.81
CA GLY A 221 17.61 15.67 -24.01
C GLY A 221 17.05 16.53 -25.14
N ASP A 222 17.94 17.05 -25.97
CA ASP A 222 17.67 17.89 -27.15
C ASP A 222 16.99 17.07 -28.26
N HIS A 223 15.65 17.13 -28.33
CA HIS A 223 14.85 16.39 -29.31
C HIS A 223 15.14 16.75 -30.78
N ALA A 224 16.00 17.73 -31.06
CA ALA A 224 16.49 17.99 -32.42
C ALA A 224 17.35 16.84 -32.98
N ALA A 225 17.89 15.95 -32.13
CA ALA A 225 18.75 14.83 -32.54
C ALA A 225 18.10 13.43 -32.42
N GLY A 226 16.87 13.31 -31.93
CA GLY A 226 16.13 12.03 -31.87
C GLY A 226 16.74 10.96 -30.95
N SER A 227 17.38 11.36 -29.84
CA SER A 227 17.82 10.43 -28.79
C SER A 227 17.95 11.15 -27.44
N PRO A 228 17.45 10.59 -26.32
CA PRO A 228 17.74 11.12 -24.99
C PRO A 228 19.24 11.10 -24.72
N VAL A 229 19.76 12.15 -24.07
CA VAL A 229 21.22 12.33 -23.86
C VAL A 229 21.66 11.93 -22.43
N SER A 230 20.69 11.75 -21.52
CA SER A 230 20.92 11.36 -20.11
C SER A 230 19.83 10.40 -19.58
N GLY A 231 19.45 9.41 -20.38
CA GLY A 231 18.40 8.46 -19.99
C GLY A 231 18.77 7.61 -18.78
N LEU A 232 17.81 7.40 -17.90
CA LEU A 232 17.84 6.48 -16.77
C LEU A 232 18.14 5.06 -17.24
N ASP A 233 19.07 4.41 -16.55
CA ASP A 233 19.34 2.99 -16.64
C ASP A 233 18.98 2.41 -15.26
N GLY A 234 17.74 1.94 -15.13
CA GLY A 234 17.11 1.61 -13.87
C GLY A 234 15.58 1.61 -13.92
N LYS A 235 14.94 1.66 -12.76
CA LYS A 235 13.49 1.50 -12.59
C LYS A 235 12.90 2.63 -11.78
N ILE A 236 11.67 3.05 -12.12
CA ILE A 236 10.85 3.96 -11.33
C ILE A 236 9.58 3.21 -10.91
N ALA A 237 9.27 3.25 -9.62
CA ALA A 237 8.08 2.60 -9.06
C ALA A 237 6.94 3.59 -8.81
N GLU A 238 7.25 4.75 -8.25
CA GLU A 238 6.26 5.79 -7.95
C GLU A 238 6.93 7.17 -7.89
N LEU A 239 6.25 8.20 -8.40
CA LEU A 239 6.74 9.58 -8.39
C LEU A 239 5.61 10.53 -7.98
N LEU A 240 5.91 11.44 -7.05
CA LEU A 240 4.97 12.47 -6.59
C LEU A 240 5.65 13.83 -6.63
N ILE A 241 4.92 14.86 -7.05
CA ILE A 241 5.39 16.24 -6.97
C ILE A 241 4.33 17.11 -6.32
N TYR A 242 4.76 17.89 -5.33
CA TYR A 242 3.96 18.90 -4.64
C TYR A 242 4.47 20.29 -5.00
N ASP A 243 3.57 21.24 -5.29
CA ASP A 243 3.83 22.65 -5.62
C ASP A 243 4.19 23.53 -4.42
N ARG A 244 4.63 22.89 -3.33
CA ARG A 244 5.05 23.56 -2.11
C ARG A 244 6.10 22.77 -1.34
N THR A 245 6.73 23.45 -0.40
CA THR A 245 7.53 22.83 0.65
C THR A 245 6.58 22.09 1.59
N LEU A 246 6.69 20.76 1.66
CA LEU A 246 6.00 20.00 2.69
C LEU A 246 6.63 20.24 4.06
N SER A 247 5.82 20.33 5.10
CA SER A 247 6.32 20.31 6.47
C SER A 247 7.02 18.98 6.77
N THR A 248 7.87 18.94 7.79
CA THR A 248 8.52 17.69 8.23
C THR A 248 7.51 16.56 8.48
N ALA A 249 6.37 16.86 9.09
CA ALA A 249 5.34 15.86 9.37
C ALA A 249 4.65 15.35 8.09
N GLU A 250 4.31 16.25 7.17
CA GLU A 250 3.71 15.87 5.87
C GLU A 250 4.71 15.05 5.03
N ARG A 251 5.96 15.50 4.93
CA ARG A 251 7.02 14.77 4.23
C ARG A 251 7.21 13.37 4.81
N GLN A 252 7.31 13.25 6.14
CA GLN A 252 7.46 11.95 6.81
C GLN A 252 6.25 11.03 6.59
N ARG A 253 5.03 11.57 6.44
CA ARG A 253 3.85 10.76 6.08
C ARG A 253 3.98 10.19 4.67
N VAL A 254 4.38 10.99 3.70
CA VAL A 254 4.61 10.52 2.32
C VAL A 254 5.75 9.50 2.28
N GLU A 255 6.89 9.77 2.94
CA GLU A 255 8.00 8.82 3.03
C GLU A 255 7.58 7.50 3.67
N THR A 256 6.80 7.55 4.76
CA THR A 256 6.31 6.33 5.42
C THR A 256 5.41 5.52 4.49
N TYR A 257 4.51 6.19 3.76
CA TYR A 257 3.67 5.55 2.75
C TYR A 257 4.53 4.85 1.67
N LEU A 258 5.48 5.58 1.06
CA LEU A 258 6.35 5.03 0.01
C LEU A 258 7.27 3.93 0.52
N HIS A 259 7.80 4.06 1.73
CA HIS A 259 8.63 3.04 2.36
C HIS A 259 7.86 1.76 2.60
N ASN A 260 6.69 1.86 3.23
CA ASN A 260 5.86 0.70 3.52
C ASN A 260 5.46 -0.03 2.24
N LYS A 261 5.18 0.73 1.18
CA LYS A 261 4.77 0.18 -0.11
C LYS A 261 5.93 -0.48 -0.86
N TRP A 262 7.08 0.19 -0.94
CA TRP A 262 8.10 -0.16 -1.94
C TRP A 262 9.43 -0.67 -1.39
N THR A 263 9.91 -0.19 -0.24
CA THR A 263 11.28 -0.49 0.20
C THR A 263 11.36 -1.20 1.54
N ALA A 264 10.26 -1.24 2.30
CA ALA A 264 10.16 -2.12 3.44
C ALA A 264 10.36 -3.54 2.91
N ALA A 265 11.43 -4.20 3.37
CA ALA A 265 11.52 -5.65 3.20
C ALA A 265 10.24 -6.24 3.79
N PRO A 266 9.64 -7.28 3.18
CA PRO A 266 8.61 -8.06 3.83
C PRO A 266 9.07 -8.33 5.27
N LYS A 267 8.22 -8.01 6.27
CA LYS A 267 8.58 -8.17 7.69
C LYS A 267 9.28 -9.52 7.87
N PRO A 268 10.47 -9.64 8.49
CA PRO A 268 11.18 -10.91 8.55
C PRO A 268 10.28 -12.07 8.98
N GLY A 269 10.19 -13.08 8.12
CA GLY A 269 9.30 -14.23 8.29
C GLY A 269 7.92 -14.10 7.62
N LEU A 270 7.53 -12.95 7.05
CA LEU A 270 6.31 -12.80 6.27
C LEU A 270 6.47 -13.53 4.93
N ILE A 271 5.58 -14.47 4.67
CA ILE A 271 5.57 -15.37 3.50
C ILE A 271 4.60 -14.84 2.44
N ALA A 272 3.40 -14.40 2.84
CA ALA A 272 2.40 -13.85 1.95
C ALA A 272 1.61 -12.72 2.64
N HIS A 273 1.17 -11.74 1.87
CA HIS A 273 0.33 -10.64 2.33
C HIS A 273 -0.66 -10.28 1.22
N GLU A 274 -1.94 -10.23 1.59
CA GLU A 274 -3.03 -9.72 0.78
C GLU A 274 -3.56 -8.45 1.46
N GLY A 275 -3.43 -7.31 0.78
CA GLY A 275 -3.89 -6.01 1.23
C GLY A 275 -5.10 -5.48 0.46
N PHE A 276 -5.66 -6.25 -0.48
CA PHE A 276 -6.85 -5.91 -1.26
C PHE A 276 -6.75 -4.61 -2.08
N GLU A 277 -5.54 -4.21 -2.50
CA GLU A 277 -5.25 -2.94 -3.17
C GLU A 277 -5.61 -2.94 -4.68
N TYR A 278 -6.77 -3.48 -5.05
CA TYR A 278 -7.21 -3.62 -6.43
C TYR A 278 -7.68 -2.30 -7.03
N ALA A 279 -7.34 -1.99 -8.28
CA ALA A 279 -7.78 -0.76 -8.94
C ALA A 279 -9.27 -0.80 -9.31
N THR A 280 -9.82 -1.97 -9.57
CA THR A 280 -11.20 -2.16 -10.07
C THR A 280 -12.03 -3.06 -9.17
N ALA A 281 -13.33 -2.74 -9.04
CA ALA A 281 -14.29 -3.63 -8.40
C ALA A 281 -14.65 -4.78 -9.35
N GLY A 282 -14.71 -6.00 -8.82
CA GLY A 282 -14.95 -7.19 -9.63
C GLY A 282 -15.38 -8.41 -8.83
N VAL A 283 -15.48 -9.53 -9.55
CA VAL A 283 -15.62 -10.89 -8.99
C VAL A 283 -14.35 -11.67 -9.31
N GLY A 284 -14.04 -12.74 -8.58
CA GLY A 284 -12.80 -13.50 -8.70
C GLY A 284 -12.38 -13.82 -10.16
N GLY A 285 -11.11 -13.58 -10.49
CA GLY A 285 -10.48 -14.00 -11.74
C GLY A 285 -10.03 -12.88 -12.69
N ASP A 286 -10.02 -11.62 -12.24
CA ASP A 286 -9.47 -10.49 -13.00
C ASP A 286 -7.92 -10.47 -12.98
N ALA A 287 -7.29 -10.01 -14.06
CA ALA A 287 -5.85 -9.76 -14.13
C ALA A 287 -5.40 -8.73 -13.07
N ASP A 288 -6.23 -7.71 -12.80
CA ASP A 288 -5.99 -6.73 -11.74
C ASP A 288 -5.79 -7.40 -10.36
N GLN A 289 -6.54 -8.47 -10.11
CA GLN A 289 -6.47 -9.19 -8.83
C GLN A 289 -5.19 -10.02 -8.67
N ALA A 290 -4.58 -10.46 -9.76
CA ALA A 290 -3.33 -11.21 -9.71
C ALA A 290 -2.14 -10.32 -9.33
N GLU A 291 -2.14 -9.06 -9.76
CA GLU A 291 -0.97 -8.15 -9.68
C GLU A 291 -1.02 -7.17 -8.50
N HIS A 292 -2.21 -6.81 -8.00
CA HIS A 292 -2.36 -5.72 -7.02
C HIS A 292 -2.83 -6.14 -5.63
N GLY A 293 -3.20 -7.41 -5.43
CA GLY A 293 -3.66 -7.87 -4.11
C GLY A 293 -2.55 -7.97 -3.05
N GLY A 294 -1.29 -7.99 -3.46
CA GLY A 294 -0.13 -8.15 -2.56
C GLY A 294 0.83 -9.21 -3.09
N PHE A 295 1.50 -9.97 -2.21
CA PHE A 295 2.54 -10.93 -2.60
C PHE A 295 2.37 -12.30 -1.94
N GLY A 296 3.06 -13.31 -2.49
CA GLY A 296 3.05 -14.68 -1.96
C GLY A 296 1.91 -15.56 -2.51
N PHE A 297 1.22 -15.11 -3.56
CA PHE A 297 0.13 -15.81 -4.23
C PHE A 297 0.44 -16.06 -5.71
N SER A 298 -0.05 -17.18 -6.25
CA SER A 298 0.18 -17.64 -7.62
C SER A 298 -1.01 -17.37 -8.55
N GLY A 299 -1.62 -16.19 -8.42
CA GLY A 299 -2.71 -15.74 -9.29
C GLY A 299 -3.78 -14.92 -8.55
N ALA A 300 -4.89 -14.66 -9.25
CA ALA A 300 -6.07 -14.00 -8.72
C ALA A 300 -6.89 -14.89 -7.78
N TRP A 301 -7.85 -14.31 -7.09
CA TRP A 301 -8.89 -15.06 -6.38
C TRP A 301 -9.75 -15.86 -7.35
N THR A 302 -10.08 -17.08 -6.97
CA THR A 302 -10.96 -17.99 -7.72
C THR A 302 -12.26 -18.16 -6.95
N ASN A 303 -13.38 -17.85 -7.60
CA ASN A 303 -14.70 -18.07 -7.05
C ASN A 303 -15.11 -19.52 -7.24
N VAL A 304 -15.38 -20.24 -6.15
CA VAL A 304 -15.87 -21.62 -6.24
C VAL A 304 -17.38 -21.63 -6.51
N ASN A 305 -18.14 -20.71 -5.88
CA ASN A 305 -19.62 -20.61 -5.99
C ASN A 305 -20.14 -19.25 -6.50
N ASN A 306 -19.26 -18.38 -7.00
CA ASN A 306 -19.58 -17.17 -7.80
C ASN A 306 -20.31 -16.00 -7.11
N THR A 307 -19.98 -15.68 -5.86
CA THR A 307 -20.73 -14.69 -5.07
C THR A 307 -19.90 -13.78 -4.18
N VAL A 308 -18.58 -13.79 -4.35
CA VAL A 308 -17.67 -12.87 -3.67
C VAL A 308 -17.44 -11.63 -4.53
N THR A 309 -17.63 -10.46 -3.94
CA THR A 309 -17.43 -9.16 -4.59
C THR A 309 -16.32 -8.38 -3.90
N PHE A 310 -15.46 -7.74 -4.68
CA PHE A 310 -14.48 -6.81 -4.13
C PHE A 310 -15.13 -5.44 -3.94
N ASP A 311 -15.22 -4.99 -2.69
CA ASP A 311 -15.56 -3.60 -2.41
C ASP A 311 -14.31 -2.77 -2.59
N THR A 312 -14.35 -2.02 -3.68
CA THR A 312 -13.42 -0.99 -4.03
C THR A 312 -13.02 -0.10 -2.86
N THR A 313 -14.07 0.50 -2.34
CA THR A 313 -14.10 1.86 -1.84
C THR A 313 -14.07 1.93 -0.32
N ALA A 314 -14.00 0.77 0.34
CA ALA A 314 -14.10 0.63 1.77
C ALA A 314 -13.03 -0.34 2.30
N SER A 315 -12.70 -0.19 3.57
CA SER A 315 -11.79 -1.08 4.30
C SER A 315 -12.32 -1.32 5.71
N LEU A 316 -11.86 -2.40 6.33
CA LEU A 316 -12.16 -2.66 7.73
C LEU A 316 -11.29 -1.80 8.66
N ALA A 317 -11.86 -1.44 9.82
CA ALA A 317 -11.13 -0.64 10.79
C ALA A 317 -10.00 -1.47 11.43
N PRO A 318 -8.75 -0.98 11.46
CA PRO A 318 -7.66 -1.76 12.04
C PRO A 318 -7.83 -1.89 13.56
N VAL A 319 -7.44 -3.04 14.10
CA VAL A 319 -7.35 -3.25 15.55
C VAL A 319 -6.09 -2.57 16.09
N THR A 320 -6.15 -1.96 17.28
CA THR A 320 -5.03 -1.21 17.85
C THR A 320 -3.79 -2.09 17.96
N GLY A 321 -2.65 -1.63 17.42
CA GLY A 321 -1.38 -2.35 17.45
C GLY A 321 -1.17 -3.40 16.34
N SER A 322 -2.20 -3.74 15.57
CA SER A 322 -2.15 -4.76 14.50
C SER A 322 -1.13 -4.48 13.39
N GLY A 323 -0.87 -3.20 13.14
CA GLY A 323 -0.08 -2.76 12.01
C GLY A 323 -0.72 -2.97 10.66
N ASN A 324 -2.03 -3.06 10.67
CA ASN A 324 -2.87 -3.03 9.49
C ASN A 324 -3.20 -1.56 9.24
N THR A 325 -3.05 -1.11 8.00
CA THR A 325 -3.54 0.18 7.54
C THR A 325 -4.73 -0.11 6.64
N ALA A 326 -5.81 0.67 6.80
CA ALA A 326 -6.92 0.63 5.86
C ALA A 326 -6.39 1.12 4.50
N ASN A 327 -6.20 0.21 3.55
CA ASN A 327 -5.57 0.50 2.28
C ASN A 327 -6.57 0.64 1.11
N GLY A 328 -7.88 0.60 1.41
CA GLY A 328 -8.96 0.73 0.44
C GLY A 328 -9.14 -0.54 -0.36
N GLY A 329 -10.12 -1.36 0.01
CA GLY A 329 -10.37 -2.64 -0.60
C GLY A 329 -10.72 -3.67 0.45
N MET A 330 -11.78 -4.44 0.24
CA MET A 330 -12.04 -5.66 1.01
C MET A 330 -12.83 -6.65 0.17
N ILE A 331 -12.77 -7.92 0.55
CA ILE A 331 -13.71 -8.90 0.04
C ILE A 331 -15.00 -8.83 0.84
N VAL A 332 -16.12 -8.70 0.13
CA VAL A 332 -17.47 -8.92 0.64
C VAL A 332 -17.95 -10.28 0.15
N ASP A 333 -18.27 -11.14 1.11
CA ASP A 333 -18.65 -12.53 0.92
C ASP A 333 -20.10 -12.70 1.41
N GLY A 334 -21.08 -12.57 0.51
CA GLY A 334 -22.46 -12.22 0.88
C GLY A 334 -23.57 -13.04 0.22
N SER A 335 -23.40 -14.34 0.01
CA SER A 335 -24.50 -15.20 -0.43
C SER A 335 -24.54 -16.54 0.29
N ASP A 336 -25.59 -17.32 0.05
CA ASP A 336 -25.70 -18.69 0.54
C ASP A 336 -24.49 -19.58 0.13
N ASP A 337 -23.67 -19.96 1.11
CA ASP A 337 -22.50 -20.86 0.95
C ASP A 337 -21.47 -20.34 -0.08
N SER A 338 -21.07 -19.08 0.08
CA SER A 338 -20.10 -18.42 -0.77
C SER A 338 -18.66 -18.78 -0.39
N ARG A 339 -17.81 -18.89 -1.43
CA ARG A 339 -16.43 -19.37 -1.34
C ARG A 339 -15.53 -18.67 -2.36
N ALA A 340 -14.42 -18.12 -1.86
CA ALA A 340 -13.33 -17.62 -2.70
C ALA A 340 -11.99 -18.19 -2.21
N GLN A 341 -11.17 -18.67 -3.15
CA GLN A 341 -9.86 -19.24 -2.86
C GLN A 341 -8.74 -18.49 -3.56
N ARG A 342 -7.58 -18.39 -2.92
CA ARG A 342 -6.35 -17.88 -3.54
C ARG A 342 -5.18 -18.81 -3.26
N THR A 343 -4.47 -19.21 -4.32
CA THR A 343 -3.37 -20.17 -4.23
C THR A 343 -2.09 -19.50 -3.77
N LEU A 344 -1.40 -20.11 -2.81
CA LEU A 344 -0.11 -19.66 -2.31
C LEU A 344 0.99 -19.99 -3.33
N THR A 345 2.01 -19.14 -3.43
CA THR A 345 3.24 -19.46 -4.20
C THR A 345 4.08 -20.51 -3.47
N SER A 346 4.02 -20.52 -2.14
CA SER A 346 4.70 -21.46 -1.26
C SER A 346 3.70 -22.12 -0.32
N ALA A 347 3.34 -23.37 -0.59
CA ALA A 347 2.45 -24.15 0.25
C ALA A 347 3.07 -24.47 1.62
N ILE A 348 2.24 -24.60 2.64
CA ILE A 348 2.65 -25.10 3.97
C ILE A 348 2.71 -26.63 3.91
N ASP A 349 3.81 -27.22 4.35
CA ASP A 349 3.99 -28.67 4.41
C ASP A 349 3.67 -29.19 5.82
N PHE A 350 2.57 -29.93 5.96
CA PHE A 350 2.18 -30.56 7.23
C PHE A 350 2.91 -31.88 7.49
N ASP A 351 3.64 -32.42 6.50
CA ASP A 351 4.46 -33.62 6.67
C ASP A 351 5.90 -33.27 7.13
N ALA A 352 6.18 -31.99 7.40
CA ALA A 352 7.46 -31.46 7.85
C ALA A 352 7.32 -30.61 9.11
N ASP A 353 8.37 -30.57 9.94
CA ASP A 353 8.41 -29.71 11.13
C ASP A 353 8.45 -28.23 10.74
N GLY A 354 7.55 -27.42 11.30
CA GLY A 354 7.43 -26.01 10.94
C GLY A 354 6.66 -25.18 11.96
N THR A 355 6.78 -23.86 11.86
CA THR A 355 5.98 -22.92 12.65
C THR A 355 5.55 -21.76 11.77
N TYR A 356 4.24 -21.56 11.71
CA TYR A 356 3.59 -20.57 10.87
C TYR A 356 2.60 -19.76 11.70
N TYR A 357 2.38 -18.52 11.28
CA TYR A 357 1.39 -17.63 11.84
C TYR A 357 0.55 -17.09 10.70
N LEU A 358 -0.75 -16.96 10.94
CA LEU A 358 -1.68 -16.42 9.99
C LEU A 358 -2.53 -15.36 10.67
N SER A 359 -2.78 -14.24 10.00
CA SER A 359 -3.77 -13.27 10.46
C SER A 359 -4.75 -12.89 9.37
N VAL A 360 -5.97 -12.56 9.77
CA VAL A 360 -7.02 -12.02 8.91
C VAL A 360 -7.81 -10.97 9.68
N LEU A 361 -8.05 -9.83 9.04
CA LEU A 361 -9.01 -8.84 9.54
C LEU A 361 -10.39 -9.23 9.01
N MET A 362 -11.36 -9.40 9.90
CA MET A 362 -12.69 -9.83 9.52
C MET A 362 -13.78 -9.09 10.29
N ARG A 363 -14.92 -8.88 9.63
CA ARG A 363 -16.15 -8.38 10.24
C ARG A 363 -17.31 -9.15 9.66
N LYS A 364 -18.34 -9.38 10.46
CA LYS A 364 -19.64 -9.89 10.00
C LYS A 364 -20.69 -8.80 10.14
N SER A 365 -21.66 -8.73 9.24
CA SER A 365 -22.65 -7.62 9.22
C SER A 365 -24.07 -7.99 9.60
N ASP A 366 -24.40 -9.26 9.86
CA ASP A 366 -25.79 -9.65 10.09
C ASP A 366 -26.21 -9.69 11.58
N ALA A 367 -27.45 -9.26 11.80
CA ALA A 367 -28.22 -9.22 13.04
C ALA A 367 -29.36 -10.26 13.07
N ASP A 368 -29.64 -10.96 11.95
CA ASP A 368 -30.76 -11.90 11.83
C ASP A 368 -30.36 -13.35 12.16
N ASN A 369 -30.38 -13.64 13.45
CA ASN A 369 -30.10 -14.94 14.08
C ASN A 369 -31.22 -15.97 13.80
N THR A 370 -31.40 -16.42 12.55
CA THR A 370 -32.60 -17.19 12.16
C THR A 370 -32.39 -18.69 11.95
N GLY A 371 -31.17 -19.22 11.85
CA GLY A 371 -31.01 -20.68 11.83
C GLY A 371 -29.63 -21.22 11.54
N ALA A 372 -29.50 -22.54 11.72
CA ALA A 372 -28.31 -23.31 11.43
C ALA A 372 -27.75 -22.98 10.02
N GLY A 373 -26.45 -22.68 9.94
CA GLY A 373 -25.77 -22.43 8.67
C GLY A 373 -25.15 -21.05 8.53
N GLU A 374 -25.35 -20.10 9.44
CA GLU A 374 -24.80 -18.73 9.39
C GLU A 374 -23.36 -18.69 9.99
N PHE A 375 -22.31 -18.82 9.19
CA PHE A 375 -20.92 -18.78 9.70
C PHE A 375 -20.01 -17.92 8.81
N HIS A 376 -18.85 -17.51 9.33
CA HIS A 376 -17.82 -16.79 8.57
C HIS A 376 -16.46 -17.38 8.90
N GLN A 377 -15.78 -17.92 7.91
CA GLN A 377 -14.57 -18.69 8.11
C GLN A 377 -13.47 -18.28 7.14
N PHE A 378 -12.27 -18.23 7.69
CA PHE A 378 -11.03 -18.25 6.96
C PHE A 378 -10.42 -19.64 7.08
N LEU A 379 -9.98 -20.20 5.96
CA LEU A 379 -9.42 -21.55 5.92
C LEU A 379 -8.06 -21.57 5.22
N LEU A 380 -7.24 -22.53 5.65
CA LEU A 380 -6.13 -23.05 4.86
C LEU A 380 -6.57 -24.41 4.30
N VAL A 381 -6.44 -24.59 2.99
CA VAL A 381 -6.95 -25.78 2.29
C VAL A 381 -5.95 -26.36 1.31
N ASP A 382 -6.17 -27.62 0.92
CA ASP A 382 -5.58 -28.24 -0.25
C ASP A 382 -6.63 -29.04 -1.02
N GLY A 383 -7.07 -28.47 -2.15
CA GLY A 383 -8.30 -28.89 -2.81
C GLY A 383 -9.49 -28.81 -1.85
N ALA A 384 -10.10 -29.95 -1.54
CA ALA A 384 -11.22 -30.05 -0.60
C ALA A 384 -10.78 -30.36 0.85
N ALA A 385 -9.49 -30.59 1.09
CA ALA A 385 -8.98 -30.91 2.42
C ALA A 385 -8.77 -29.63 3.23
N GLU A 386 -9.45 -29.51 4.36
CA GLU A 386 -9.30 -28.40 5.30
C GLU A 386 -8.12 -28.69 6.23
N LYS A 387 -7.17 -27.76 6.30
CA LYS A 387 -5.97 -27.82 7.17
C LYS A 387 -6.10 -26.92 8.37
N LEU A 388 -6.76 -25.77 8.19
CA LEU A 388 -7.13 -24.83 9.26
C LEU A 388 -8.53 -24.29 8.95
N VAL A 389 -9.35 -24.12 9.99
CA VAL A 389 -10.60 -23.37 9.94
C VAL A 389 -10.63 -22.44 11.15
N ILE A 390 -10.71 -21.14 10.92
CA ILE A 390 -10.87 -20.11 11.95
C ILE A 390 -11.99 -19.15 11.57
N GLY A 391 -12.59 -18.48 12.55
CA GLY A 391 -13.68 -17.54 12.29
C GLY A 391 -14.80 -17.70 13.31
N THR A 392 -16.05 -17.66 12.85
CA THR A 392 -17.25 -17.93 13.64
C THR A 392 -17.92 -19.25 13.25
N ASP A 393 -18.61 -19.86 14.20
CA ASP A 393 -19.58 -20.92 13.95
C ASP A 393 -21.01 -20.37 13.79
N SER A 394 -21.99 -21.24 13.55
CA SER A 394 -23.41 -20.88 13.44
C SER A 394 -24.08 -20.37 14.73
N PHE A 395 -23.31 -20.21 15.80
CA PHE A 395 -23.75 -19.61 17.06
C PHE A 395 -22.92 -18.37 17.41
N GLU A 396 -22.21 -17.81 16.42
CA GLU A 396 -21.40 -16.60 16.55
C GLU A 396 -20.19 -16.77 17.47
N ARG A 397 -19.76 -18.01 17.73
CA ARG A 397 -18.62 -18.26 18.62
C ARG A 397 -17.35 -18.38 17.81
N LEU A 398 -16.26 -17.85 18.34
CA LEU A 398 -14.91 -18.06 17.80
C LEU A 398 -14.67 -19.56 17.61
N THR A 399 -14.12 -19.98 16.48
CA THR A 399 -13.85 -21.40 16.19
C THR A 399 -12.41 -21.65 15.77
N LEU A 400 -11.87 -22.81 16.14
CA LEU A 400 -10.58 -23.34 15.70
C LEU A 400 -10.71 -24.84 15.38
N SER A 401 -10.63 -25.14 14.09
CA SER A 401 -10.65 -26.42 13.33
C SER A 401 -11.59 -27.56 13.75
N ASP A 402 -12.46 -27.93 12.80
CA ASP A 402 -13.52 -28.97 12.74
C ASP A 402 -14.75 -28.78 13.66
N ILE A 403 -15.93 -28.77 13.04
CA ILE A 403 -17.27 -28.85 13.65
C ILE A 403 -17.44 -30.13 14.50
N ALA A 404 -16.63 -31.17 14.27
CA ALA A 404 -16.66 -32.42 15.03
C ALA A 404 -15.57 -32.59 16.12
N ALA A 405 -14.51 -31.77 16.15
CA ALA A 405 -13.38 -31.93 17.10
C ALA A 405 -12.70 -30.64 17.59
N GLY A 406 -13.07 -29.47 17.06
CA GLY A 406 -12.57 -28.16 17.45
C GLY A 406 -13.23 -27.57 18.69
N GLY A 407 -12.57 -26.57 19.26
CA GLY A 407 -13.10 -25.78 20.36
C GLY A 407 -13.94 -24.59 19.88
N THR A 408 -14.98 -24.24 20.64
CA THR A 408 -15.72 -22.98 20.45
C THR A 408 -15.39 -22.03 21.58
N GLY A 409 -15.06 -20.79 21.25
CA GLY A 409 -14.64 -19.75 22.18
C GLY A 409 -15.77 -18.79 22.54
N PRO A 410 -15.42 -17.55 22.97
CA PRO A 410 -16.38 -16.49 23.24
C PRO A 410 -17.16 -16.08 21.99
N THR A 411 -18.30 -15.43 22.20
CA THR A 411 -19.13 -14.86 21.13
C THR A 411 -18.45 -13.65 20.49
N MET A 412 -18.39 -13.63 19.16
CA MET A 412 -17.96 -12.50 18.35
C MET A 412 -19.19 -11.65 17.99
N LEU A 413 -19.11 -10.34 18.21
CA LEU A 413 -20.22 -9.42 17.97
C LEU A 413 -20.35 -9.09 16.47
N HIS A 414 -21.58 -8.81 16.06
CA HIS A 414 -21.88 -8.26 14.73
C HIS A 414 -21.38 -6.81 14.62
N ASP A 415 -20.99 -6.44 13.40
CA ASP A 415 -20.46 -5.13 12.99
C ASP A 415 -19.15 -4.69 13.68
N GLU A 416 -18.58 -5.55 14.53
CA GLU A 416 -17.26 -5.36 15.11
C GLU A 416 -16.17 -5.97 14.23
N THR A 417 -15.06 -5.24 14.09
CA THR A 417 -13.90 -5.75 13.36
C THR A 417 -13.00 -6.52 14.31
N TYR A 418 -12.60 -7.71 13.87
CA TYR A 418 -11.71 -8.57 14.61
C TYR A 418 -10.46 -8.87 13.80
N LEU A 419 -9.30 -8.81 14.46
CA LEU A 419 -8.09 -9.45 13.97
C LEU A 419 -8.03 -10.84 14.58
N LEU A 420 -8.13 -11.87 13.74
CA LEU A 420 -7.82 -13.23 14.14
C LEU A 420 -6.36 -13.53 13.85
N VAL A 421 -5.65 -14.10 14.82
CA VAL A 421 -4.27 -14.56 14.66
C VAL A 421 -4.16 -16.02 15.07
N ALA A 422 -3.86 -16.88 14.10
CA ALA A 422 -3.58 -18.29 14.32
C ALA A 422 -2.07 -18.56 14.32
N LYS A 423 -1.63 -19.48 15.19
CA LYS A 423 -0.31 -20.12 15.14
C LYS A 423 -0.51 -21.59 14.80
N ILE A 424 0.30 -22.09 13.88
CA ILE A 424 0.32 -23.48 13.42
C ILE A 424 1.72 -24.00 13.63
N VAL A 425 1.87 -25.06 14.42
CA VAL A 425 3.12 -25.80 14.59
C VAL A 425 2.94 -27.14 13.90
N THR A 426 3.59 -27.35 12.76
CA THR A 426 3.51 -28.61 12.03
C THR A 426 4.53 -29.61 12.57
N ASN A 427 4.19 -30.89 12.60
CA ASN A 427 5.06 -31.95 13.11
C ASN A 427 5.08 -33.18 12.19
N ALA A 428 6.26 -33.52 11.68
CA ALA A 428 6.44 -34.62 10.74
C ALA A 428 6.10 -36.02 11.30
N SER A 429 6.06 -36.17 12.62
CA SER A 429 5.96 -37.48 13.29
C SER A 429 5.02 -37.52 14.50
N GLY A 430 4.24 -36.46 14.70
CA GLY A 430 3.42 -36.23 15.88
C GLY A 430 2.15 -35.47 15.53
N ASN A 431 1.50 -34.93 16.56
CA ASN A 431 0.39 -34.02 16.32
C ASN A 431 0.92 -32.64 15.95
N ASP A 432 0.24 -31.99 15.01
CA ASP A 432 0.34 -30.56 14.84
C ASP A 432 -0.35 -29.86 16.02
N GLU A 433 0.06 -28.63 16.30
CA GLU A 433 -0.51 -27.79 17.35
C GLU A 433 -1.01 -26.47 16.76
N TYR A 434 -2.21 -26.09 17.16
CA TYR A 434 -2.88 -24.89 16.71
C TYR A 434 -3.25 -24.02 17.88
N PHE A 435 -3.11 -22.72 17.70
CA PHE A 435 -3.46 -21.73 18.69
C PHE A 435 -4.16 -20.58 17.98
N LEU A 436 -5.25 -20.06 18.55
CA LEU A 436 -5.99 -18.95 17.98
C LEU A 436 -6.22 -17.89 19.06
N LYS A 437 -5.97 -16.64 18.68
CA LYS A 437 -6.29 -15.46 19.47
C LYS A 437 -7.06 -14.46 18.63
N ALA A 438 -8.07 -13.82 19.21
CA ALA A 438 -8.87 -12.80 18.58
C ALA A 438 -8.69 -11.47 19.31
N PHE A 439 -8.60 -10.39 18.54
CA PHE A 439 -8.55 -9.02 19.05
C PHE A 439 -9.68 -8.20 18.43
N GLY A 440 -10.41 -7.44 19.24
CA GLY A 440 -11.54 -6.61 18.77
C GLY A 440 -11.15 -5.15 18.56
N SER A 441 -11.80 -4.46 17.62
CA SER A 441 -11.61 -3.02 17.39
C SER A 441 -12.26 -2.12 18.45
N GLY A 442 -13.16 -2.64 19.27
CA GLY A 442 -13.92 -1.92 20.30
C GLY A 442 -13.85 -2.59 21.68
N ALA A 443 -14.44 -1.94 22.69
CA ALA A 443 -14.57 -2.45 24.06
C ALA A 443 -15.55 -3.65 24.14
N VAL A 444 -15.16 -4.74 23.49
CA VAL A 444 -15.86 -6.02 23.55
C VAL A 444 -15.30 -6.75 24.77
N ASP A 445 -16.09 -6.90 25.84
CA ASP A 445 -15.67 -7.45 27.14
C ASP A 445 -14.99 -8.85 27.07
N SER A 446 -15.05 -9.53 25.93
CA SER A 446 -14.57 -10.90 25.74
C SER A 446 -13.22 -11.02 25.01
N PHE A 447 -12.68 -9.93 24.44
CA PHE A 447 -11.44 -9.97 23.66
C PHE A 447 -10.50 -8.81 24.00
N ASP A 448 -9.20 -9.02 23.79
CA ASP A 448 -8.20 -7.96 23.92
C ASP A 448 -8.39 -6.92 22.80
N ASP A 449 -8.23 -5.63 23.11
CA ASP A 449 -8.37 -4.52 22.14
C ASP A 449 -7.02 -3.99 21.62
N LEU A 450 -5.92 -4.52 22.16
CA LEU A 450 -4.54 -4.17 21.83
C LEU A 450 -3.75 -5.41 21.43
N VAL A 451 -3.23 -5.42 20.21
CA VAL A 451 -2.33 -6.46 19.74
C VAL A 451 -0.93 -6.25 20.32
N PRO A 452 -0.38 -7.20 21.10
CA PRO A 452 0.95 -7.05 21.68
C PRO A 452 2.06 -7.14 20.64
N THR A 453 3.21 -6.51 20.94
CA THR A 453 4.41 -6.54 20.08
C THR A 453 5.18 -7.87 20.13
N SER A 454 4.80 -8.76 21.05
CA SER A 454 5.36 -10.10 21.20
C SER A 454 4.25 -11.14 21.26
N GLU A 455 4.58 -12.38 20.92
CA GLU A 455 3.64 -13.50 21.00
C GLU A 455 3.00 -13.59 22.40
N PRO A 456 1.67 -13.72 22.47
CA PRO A 456 0.96 -13.81 23.73
C PRO A 456 1.26 -15.13 24.43
N VAL A 457 1.26 -15.10 25.76
CA VAL A 457 1.41 -16.31 26.59
C VAL A 457 0.09 -17.06 26.79
N SER A 458 -1.04 -16.45 26.41
CA SER A 458 -2.38 -17.03 26.48
C SER A 458 -3.08 -16.95 25.13
N TRP A 459 -3.80 -18.01 24.80
CA TRP A 459 -4.55 -18.19 23.56
C TRP A 459 -6.01 -18.45 23.89
N ASP A 460 -6.93 -17.97 23.05
CA ASP A 460 -8.38 -18.10 23.29
C ASP A 460 -8.84 -19.52 22.99
N LEU A 461 -8.25 -20.14 21.97
CA LEU A 461 -8.47 -21.54 21.60
C LEU A 461 -7.16 -22.24 21.27
N THR A 462 -7.10 -23.54 21.55
CA THR A 462 -6.03 -24.42 21.11
C THR A 462 -6.59 -25.74 20.60
N PHE A 463 -5.88 -26.36 19.66
CA PHE A 463 -6.22 -27.66 19.11
C PHE A 463 -4.94 -28.45 18.82
N SER A 464 -5.02 -29.78 18.87
CA SER A 464 -3.91 -30.66 18.49
C SER A 464 -4.44 -31.90 17.79
N GLY A 465 -3.86 -32.23 16.65
CA GLY A 465 -4.26 -33.35 15.81
C GLY A 465 -3.25 -33.63 14.71
N VAL A 466 -3.34 -34.79 14.08
CA VAL A 466 -2.45 -35.16 12.97
C VAL A 466 -3.08 -34.68 11.66
N ILE A 467 -2.47 -33.67 11.05
CA ILE A 467 -2.79 -33.19 9.70
C ILE A 467 -1.63 -33.61 8.77
N THR A 468 -1.92 -33.86 7.50
CA THR A 468 -0.93 -34.39 6.53
C THR A 468 -1.06 -33.69 5.20
N GLY A 469 -0.01 -33.75 4.37
CA GLY A 469 0.04 -33.14 3.05
C GLY A 469 0.21 -31.63 3.07
N LEU A 470 -0.19 -30.96 1.98
CA LEU A 470 0.06 -29.53 1.79
C LEU A 470 -1.13 -28.68 2.26
N GLY A 471 -0.88 -27.44 2.66
CA GLY A 471 -1.85 -26.35 2.69
C GLY A 471 -1.50 -25.37 1.57
N SER A 472 -2.18 -25.49 0.44
CA SER A 472 -1.79 -24.86 -0.83
C SER A 472 -2.55 -23.57 -1.15
N SER A 473 -3.72 -23.37 -0.54
CA SER A 473 -4.55 -22.19 -0.79
C SER A 473 -5.20 -21.66 0.48
N ILE A 474 -5.47 -20.36 0.50
CA ILE A 474 -6.36 -19.75 1.48
C ILE A 474 -7.79 -19.75 0.93
N GLU A 475 -8.79 -19.92 1.78
CA GLU A 475 -10.21 -19.83 1.40
C GLU A 475 -10.97 -18.91 2.36
N LEU A 476 -11.81 -18.07 1.80
CA LEU A 476 -12.84 -17.32 2.51
C LEU A 476 -14.16 -18.05 2.27
N ARG A 477 -14.90 -18.32 3.36
CA ARG A 477 -16.17 -19.04 3.30
C ARG A 477 -17.19 -18.38 4.20
N SER A 478 -18.36 -18.08 3.66
CA SER A 478 -19.51 -17.64 4.44
C SER A 478 -20.67 -18.60 4.23
N GLY A 479 -21.39 -18.83 5.32
CA GLY A 479 -22.52 -19.75 5.37
C GLY A 479 -23.79 -19.19 4.73
N ALA A 480 -24.91 -19.88 4.93
CA ALA A 480 -26.21 -19.42 4.45
C ALA A 480 -26.66 -18.15 5.18
N ASN A 481 -27.33 -17.23 4.47
CA ASN A 481 -27.87 -15.98 5.02
C ASN A 481 -26.88 -15.15 5.84
N SER A 482 -25.60 -15.10 5.47
CA SER A 482 -24.60 -14.32 6.21
C SER A 482 -23.71 -13.49 5.27
N ILE A 483 -23.27 -12.32 5.74
CA ILE A 483 -22.33 -11.45 5.02
C ILE A 483 -21.06 -11.26 5.82
N GLY A 484 -19.96 -11.81 5.29
CA GLY A 484 -18.60 -11.66 5.81
C GLY A 484 -17.83 -10.59 5.05
N TYR A 485 -17.00 -9.84 5.77
CA TYR A 485 -16.05 -8.89 5.23
C TYR A 485 -14.67 -9.35 5.65
N TYR A 486 -13.75 -9.41 4.69
CA TYR A 486 -12.37 -9.84 4.92
C TYR A 486 -11.41 -8.82 4.32
N ASP A 487 -10.42 -8.44 5.11
CA ASP A 487 -9.39 -7.47 4.78
C ASP A 487 -8.04 -7.93 5.39
N ASP A 488 -6.93 -7.35 4.95
CA ASP A 488 -5.54 -7.60 5.38
C ASP A 488 -5.26 -9.04 5.87
N ILE A 489 -4.91 -9.94 4.95
CA ILE A 489 -4.55 -11.33 5.24
C ILE A 489 -3.04 -11.47 5.19
N ARG A 490 -2.43 -12.07 6.23
CA ARG A 490 -0.98 -12.28 6.30
C ARG A 490 -0.67 -13.72 6.68
N LEU A 491 0.35 -14.28 6.05
CA LEU A 491 0.95 -15.56 6.41
C LEU A 491 2.44 -15.35 6.64
N GLY A 492 2.97 -15.85 7.74
CA GLY A 492 4.40 -15.77 8.05
C GLY A 492 4.88 -16.84 9.02
N THR A 493 6.09 -16.69 9.54
CA THR A 493 6.76 -17.63 10.45
C THR A 493 7.02 -17.07 11.84
N THR A 494 6.64 -15.80 12.08
CA THR A 494 6.77 -15.14 13.38
C THR A 494 5.52 -14.35 13.73
N TRP A 495 5.24 -14.18 15.02
CA TRP A 495 4.16 -13.31 15.50
C TRP A 495 4.25 -11.90 14.88
N THR A 496 5.43 -11.29 14.92
CA THR A 496 5.65 -9.92 14.46
C THR A 496 5.48 -9.77 12.95
N SER A 497 5.64 -10.85 12.18
CA SER A 497 5.41 -10.82 10.73
C SER A 497 3.92 -10.62 10.39
N VAL A 498 3.00 -11.15 11.19
CA VAL A 498 1.55 -11.09 10.87
C VAL A 498 0.76 -10.15 11.78
N ALA A 499 1.09 -10.06 13.06
CA ALA A 499 0.17 -9.52 14.06
C ALA A 499 0.44 -8.08 14.52
N SER A 500 1.66 -7.54 14.44
CA SER A 500 1.95 -6.23 15.06
C SER A 500 2.81 -5.30 14.20
N VAL A 501 2.69 -3.97 14.40
CA VAL A 501 3.76 -3.04 13.99
C VAL A 501 4.92 -3.22 14.96
N PRO A 502 6.18 -3.35 14.49
CA PRO A 502 7.31 -3.05 15.33
C PRO A 502 7.14 -1.62 15.84
N THR A 503 7.21 -1.39 17.15
CA THR A 503 7.28 -0.01 17.67
C THR A 503 8.39 0.67 16.87
N PRO A 504 8.15 1.83 16.19
CA PRO A 504 9.24 2.53 15.56
C PRO A 504 10.28 2.70 16.66
N THR A 505 11.49 2.17 16.43
CA THR A 505 12.59 2.30 17.38
C THR A 505 12.62 3.76 17.75
N ALA A 506 12.20 4.07 18.97
CA ALA A 506 12.23 5.42 19.46
C ALA A 506 13.70 5.81 19.37
N LEU A 507 14.05 6.59 18.35
CA LEU A 507 15.20 7.46 18.46
C LEU A 507 15.00 8.14 19.80
N SER A 508 15.89 7.81 20.73
CA SER A 508 15.89 8.29 22.09
C SER A 508 15.93 9.81 22.05
N ALA A 509 14.76 10.45 21.95
CA ALA A 509 14.59 11.86 22.18
C ALA A 509 14.72 12.02 23.69
N GLY A 510 15.96 12.23 24.14
CA GLY A 510 16.25 12.72 25.47
C GLY A 510 15.62 14.09 25.66
N LEU A 511 14.31 14.13 25.91
CA LEU A 511 13.65 15.31 26.43
C LEU A 511 13.80 15.27 27.96
N ALA A 512 14.95 15.76 28.43
CA ALA A 512 15.12 16.11 29.83
C ALA A 512 14.12 17.24 30.15
N LEU A 513 12.99 16.88 30.76
CA LEU A 513 12.03 17.82 31.32
C LEU A 513 12.66 18.51 32.53
N MET A 514 13.43 19.58 32.29
CA MET A 514 13.89 20.48 33.35
C MET A 514 12.71 21.37 33.78
N VAL A 515 11.95 20.91 34.78
CA VAL A 515 10.93 21.72 35.44
C VAL A 515 11.62 22.83 36.23
N LEU A 516 11.71 24.02 35.64
CA LEU A 516 12.12 25.24 36.34
C LEU A 516 10.93 25.73 37.19
N VAL A 517 10.89 25.35 38.46
CA VAL A 517 9.92 25.87 39.43
C VAL A 517 10.26 27.34 39.73
N ALA A 518 9.56 28.27 39.08
CA ALA A 518 9.53 29.67 39.48
C ALA A 518 8.77 29.82 40.82
N ARG A 519 9.51 29.82 41.94
CA ARG A 519 8.98 30.27 43.24
C ARG A 519 8.79 31.79 43.21
N ARG A 520 7.54 32.26 43.12
CA ARG A 520 7.18 33.62 43.56
C ARG A 520 7.39 33.72 45.07
N ARG A 521 8.35 34.53 45.52
CA ARG A 521 8.38 35.10 46.88
C ARG A 521 7.96 36.57 46.78
N ARG A 522 6.89 36.88 47.52
CA ARG A 522 6.40 38.18 48.01
C ARG A 522 6.56 39.41 47.13
#